data_AF-A0A0F9CWZ1-F1
#
_entry.id   AF-A0A0F9CWZ1-F1
#
_cell.length_a   1.000
_cell.length_b   1.000
_cell.length_c   1.000
_cell.angle_alpha   90.00
_cell.angle_beta   90.00
_cell.angle_gamma   90.00
#
_symmetry.space_group_name_H-M   'P 1'
#
loop_
_entity.id
_entity.type
_entity.pdbx_description
1 polymer ?
#
loop_
_entity_poly.entity_id
_entity_poly.type
_entity_poly.pdbx_seq_one_letter_code
_entity_poly.pdbx_strand_id
1 'polypeptide(L)'
;MTLFHLLLVAMIQGLTEFLPVSSSGHLILLPSLTSLDDQGLAIDVAVHVGTLGAVILYFRAEMAEAAAGIPNMLRGRMEARGARLATGLVIATIPVILAGLVLKLTGLDEKMRSIAVIGCALST
;
A
#
# COMPACT_ATOMS: atom_id res chain seq x y z
N MET A 1 -4.92 -23.34 -1.67
CA MET A 1 -3.62 -22.70 -1.94
C MET A 1 -2.50 -23.51 -1.30
N THR A 2 -1.45 -23.84 -2.06
CA THR A 2 -0.28 -24.55 -1.54
C THR A 2 0.68 -23.57 -0.85
N LEU A 3 1.52 -24.07 0.07
CA LEU A 3 2.56 -23.24 0.71
C LEU A 3 3.52 -22.62 -0.31
N PHE A 4 3.84 -23.38 -1.37
CA PHE A 4 4.64 -22.89 -2.48
C PHE A 4 4.02 -21.66 -3.14
N HIS A 5 2.71 -21.68 -3.40
CA HIS A 5 2.01 -20.56 -4.00
C HIS A 5 2.04 -19.33 -3.07
N LEU A 6 1.78 -19.49 -1.77
CA LEU A 6 1.87 -18.38 -0.81
C LEU A 6 3.27 -17.76 -0.77
N LEU A 7 4.32 -18.59 -0.80
CA LEU A 7 5.70 -18.13 -0.80
C LEU A 7 6.03 -17.39 -2.10
N LEU A 8 5.57 -17.88 -3.24
CA LEU A 8 5.74 -17.22 -4.53
C LEU A 8 5.08 -15.83 -4.56
N VAL A 9 3.82 -15.74 -4.13
CA VAL A 9 3.09 -14.46 -4.05
C VAL A 9 3.79 -13.48 -3.10
N ALA A 10 4.22 -13.96 -1.93
CA ALA A 10 4.95 -13.12 -0.97
C ALA A 10 6.30 -12.63 -1.51
N MET A 11 7.04 -13.47 -2.23
CA MET A 11 8.28 -13.06 -2.89
C MET A 11 8.04 -12.03 -4.00
N ILE A 12 7.05 -12.27 -4.87
CA ILE A 12 6.72 -11.33 -5.95
C ILE A 12 6.33 -9.99 -5.36
N GLN A 13 5.42 -9.96 -4.37
CA GLN A 13 5.05 -8.72 -3.70
C GLN A 13 6.25 -8.06 -3.03
N GLY A 14 7.03 -8.81 -2.24
CA GLY A 14 8.16 -8.26 -1.49
C GLY A 14 9.26 -7.68 -2.38
N LEU A 15 9.49 -8.26 -3.56
CA LEU A 15 10.40 -7.69 -4.55
C LEU A 15 9.76 -6.50 -5.26
N THR A 16 8.54 -6.63 -5.77
CA THR A 16 7.96 -5.63 -6.69
C THR A 16 7.36 -4.41 -6.03
N GLU A 17 6.96 -4.48 -4.75
CA GLU A 17 6.34 -3.35 -4.04
C GLU A 17 7.28 -2.13 -3.92
N PHE A 18 8.59 -2.37 -3.83
CA PHE A 18 9.59 -1.32 -3.69
C PHE A 18 10.15 -0.84 -5.03
N LEU A 19 9.80 -1.52 -6.13
CA LEU A 19 10.17 -1.10 -7.47
C LEU A 19 8.95 -0.43 -8.14
N PRO A 20 9.16 0.62 -8.96
CA PRO A 20 8.08 1.28 -9.69
C PRO A 20 7.64 0.44 -10.91
N VAL A 21 7.18 -0.79 -10.65
CA VAL A 21 6.83 -1.80 -11.67
C VAL A 21 5.41 -2.36 -11.52
N SER A 22 4.57 -1.78 -10.65
CA SER A 22 3.20 -2.21 -10.35
C SER A 22 3.12 -3.64 -9.81
N SER A 23 3.24 -3.79 -8.48
CA SER A 23 3.14 -5.07 -7.77
C SER A 23 1.78 -5.76 -7.99
N SER A 24 0.68 -5.01 -7.93
CA SER A 24 -0.66 -5.54 -8.19
C SER A 24 -0.81 -6.11 -9.61
N GLY A 25 -0.16 -5.53 -10.61
CA GLY A 25 -0.16 -6.06 -11.98
C GLY A 25 0.49 -7.45 -12.06
N HIS A 26 1.63 -7.64 -11.40
CA HIS A 26 2.32 -8.92 -11.36
C HIS A 26 1.48 -10.00 -10.67
N LEU A 27 0.81 -9.66 -9.57
CA LEU A 27 -0.06 -10.56 -8.83
C LEU A 27 -1.34 -10.94 -9.60
N ILE A 28 -1.93 -10.01 -10.36
CA ILE A 28 -3.11 -10.28 -11.20
C ILE A 28 -2.76 -11.13 -12.43
N LEU A 29 -1.56 -10.95 -12.99
CA LEU A 29 -1.10 -11.72 -14.14
C LEU A 29 -0.66 -13.14 -13.78
N LEU A 30 -0.29 -13.41 -12.52
CA LEU A 30 0.23 -14.69 -12.09
C LEU A 30 -0.72 -15.87 -12.38
N PRO A 31 -2.04 -15.82 -12.04
CA PRO A 31 -2.99 -16.87 -12.41
C PRO A 31 -3.27 -16.97 -13.92
N SER A 32 -3.01 -15.90 -14.68
CA SER A 32 -3.21 -15.90 -16.14
C SER A 32 -2.04 -16.52 -16.91
N LEU A 33 -0.83 -16.42 -16.35
CA LEU A 33 0.41 -16.95 -16.92
C LEU A 33 0.77 -18.34 -16.40
N THR A 34 0.11 -18.79 -15.33
CA THR A 34 0.34 -20.08 -14.70
C THR A 34 -0.97 -20.85 -14.56
N SER A 35 -0.91 -22.13 -14.20
CA SER A 35 -2.10 -22.91 -13.86
C SER A 35 -2.51 -22.74 -12.38
N LEU A 36 -2.04 -21.67 -11.72
CA LEU A 36 -2.36 -21.41 -10.32
C LEU A 36 -3.68 -20.64 -10.25
N ASP A 37 -4.48 -20.97 -9.24
CA ASP A 37 -5.70 -20.23 -8.93
C ASP A 37 -5.37 -18.79 -8.49
N ASP A 38 -6.35 -17.89 -8.54
CA ASP A 38 -6.22 -16.55 -7.94
C ASP A 38 -6.03 -16.63 -6.42
N GLN A 39 -4.99 -15.97 -5.90
CA GLN A 39 -4.73 -15.87 -4.47
C GLN A 39 -5.85 -15.15 -3.70
N GLY A 40 -6.63 -14.31 -4.40
CA GLY A 40 -7.77 -13.59 -3.89
C GLY A 40 -7.41 -12.38 -3.02
N LEU A 41 -8.39 -11.47 -2.89
CA LEU A 41 -8.24 -10.17 -2.24
C LEU A 41 -7.66 -10.23 -0.82
N ALA A 42 -8.04 -11.25 -0.04
CA ALA A 42 -7.55 -11.39 1.33
C ALA A 42 -6.03 -11.59 1.38
N ILE A 43 -5.47 -12.37 0.45
CA ILE A 43 -4.03 -12.61 0.36
C ILE A 43 -3.33 -11.37 -0.19
N ASP A 44 -3.89 -10.71 -1.20
CA ASP A 44 -3.35 -9.44 -1.73
C ASP A 44 -3.19 -8.40 -0.62
N VAL A 45 -4.23 -8.22 0.20
CA VAL A 45 -4.18 -7.30 1.36
C VAL A 45 -3.14 -7.76 2.38
N ALA A 46 -3.06 -9.07 2.67
CA ALA A 46 -2.10 -9.59 3.64
C ALA A 46 -0.65 -9.34 3.23
N VAL A 47 -0.30 -9.50 1.95
CA VAL A 47 1.06 -9.25 1.46
C VAL A 47 1.40 -7.77 1.36
N HIS A 48 0.42 -6.89 1.10
CA HIS A 48 0.60 -5.44 1.24
C HIS A 48 0.85 -5.03 2.69
N VAL A 49 0.11 -5.61 3.64
CA VAL A 49 0.35 -5.38 5.08
C VAL A 49 1.74 -5.88 5.49
N GLY A 50 2.18 -7.02 4.95
CA GLY A 50 3.53 -7.55 5.20
C GLY A 50 4.63 -6.61 4.73
N THR A 51 4.52 -6.07 3.51
CA THR A 51 5.49 -5.12 2.95
C THR A 51 5.47 -3.77 3.67
N LEU A 52 4.30 -3.26 4.04
CA LEU A 52 4.18 -2.09 4.91
C LEU A 52 4.87 -2.33 6.27
N GLY A 53 4.68 -3.50 6.86
CA GLY A 53 5.34 -3.90 8.10
C GLY A 53 6.87 -3.92 7.96
N ALA A 54 7.38 -4.40 6.83
CA ALA A 54 8.82 -4.38 6.53
C ALA A 54 9.38 -2.95 6.49
N VAL A 55 8.66 -2.00 5.86
CA VAL A 55 9.04 -0.58 5.83
C VAL A 55 9.05 0.04 7.22
N ILE A 56 8.00 -0.20 8.01
CA ILE A 56 7.89 0.31 9.39
C ILE A 56 9.05 -0.24 10.25
N LEU A 57 9.39 -1.52 10.11
CA LEU A 57 10.48 -2.14 10.85
C LEU A 57 11.86 -1.60 10.42
N TYR A 58 12.05 -1.40 9.11
CA TYR A 58 13.28 -0.84 8.56
C TYR A 58 13.51 0.59 9.09
N PHE A 59 12.49 1.45 8.99
CA PHE A 59 12.50 2.84 9.47
C PHE A 59 12.00 3.00 10.92
N ARG A 60 12.15 1.97 11.77
CA ARG A 60 11.57 1.97 13.12
C ARG A 60 12.01 3.15 13.99
N ALA A 61 13.22 3.66 13.79
CA ALA A 61 13.75 4.79 14.55
C ALA A 61 13.05 6.09 14.16
N GLU A 62 12.90 6.33 12.85
CA GLU A 62 12.17 7.46 12.29
C GLU A 62 10.68 7.38 12.62
N MET A 63 10.10 6.17 12.62
CA MET A 63 8.71 5.96 13.03
C MET A 63 8.51 6.26 14.52
N ALA A 64 9.44 5.83 15.38
CA ALA A 64 9.41 6.18 16.79
C ALA A 64 9.58 7.70 17.02
N GLU A 65 10.47 8.34 16.25
CA GLU A 65 10.68 9.79 16.31
C GLU A 65 9.43 10.56 15.83
N ALA A 66 8.81 10.12 14.74
CA ALA A 66 7.55 10.68 14.24
C ALA A 66 6.43 10.52 15.28
N ALA A 67 6.28 9.33 15.88
CA ALA A 67 5.29 9.07 16.91
C ALA A 67 5.50 9.95 18.16
N ALA A 68 6.74 10.10 18.63
CA ALA A 68 7.08 11.00 19.72
C ALA A 68 6.88 12.49 19.37
N GLY A 69 6.90 12.82 18.08
CA GLY A 69 6.64 14.15 17.54
C GLY A 69 5.16 14.55 17.51
N ILE A 70 4.21 13.61 17.61
CA ILE A 70 2.77 13.86 17.50
C ILE A 70 2.27 14.95 18.50
N PRO A 71 2.64 14.94 19.80
CA PRO A 71 2.17 15.98 20.72
C PRO A 71 2.66 17.38 20.35
N ASN A 72 3.89 17.50 19.83
CA ASN A 72 4.45 18.76 19.35
C ASN A 72 3.76 19.21 18.06
N MET A 73 3.42 18.27 17.18
CA MET A 73 2.63 18.51 15.99
C MET A 73 1.26 19.08 16.31
N LEU A 74 0.52 18.48 17.25
CA LEU A 74 -0.80 18.96 17.68
C LEU A 74 -0.74 20.35 18.34
N ARG A 75 0.41 20.74 18.90
CA ARG A 75 0.67 22.08 19.46
C ARG A 75 1.21 23.08 18.45
N GLY A 76 1.34 22.71 17.18
CA GLY A 76 1.90 23.55 16.11
C GLY A 76 3.42 23.78 16.20
N ARG A 77 4.14 23.03 17.03
CA ARG A 77 5.59 23.19 17.24
C ARG A 77 6.37 22.31 16.26
N MET A 78 6.74 22.91 15.13
CA MET A 78 7.44 22.23 14.02
C MET A 78 8.97 22.24 14.11
N GLU A 79 9.54 22.73 15.21
CA GLU A 79 10.99 22.79 15.40
C GLU A 79 11.61 21.40 15.55
N ALA A 80 10.89 20.45 16.15
CA ALA A 80 11.35 19.07 16.31
C ALA A 80 11.20 18.30 14.99
N ARG A 81 12.27 17.59 14.59
CA ARG A 81 12.27 16.71 13.40
C ARG A 81 11.12 15.70 13.44
N GLY A 82 10.86 15.05 14.58
CA GLY A 82 9.71 14.15 14.75
C GLY A 82 8.36 14.78 14.42
N ALA A 83 8.13 16.04 14.83
CA ALA A 83 6.87 16.73 14.55
C ALA A 83 6.70 17.00 13.04
N ARG A 84 7.79 17.34 12.34
CA ARG A 84 7.79 17.49 10.89
C ARG A 84 7.53 16.16 10.15
N LEU A 85 8.13 15.07 10.63
CA LEU A 85 7.89 13.73 10.07
C LEU A 85 6.42 13.33 10.23
N ALA A 86 5.85 13.51 11.43
CA ALA A 86 4.44 13.25 11.68
C ALA A 86 3.53 14.09 10.78
N THR A 87 3.79 15.39 10.64
CA THR A 87 3.03 16.28 9.76
C THR A 87 3.12 15.83 8.31
N GLY A 88 4.31 15.46 7.83
CA GLY A 88 4.51 14.95 6.47
C GLY A 88 3.70 13.68 6.20
N LEU A 89 3.71 12.73 7.15
CA LEU A 89 2.91 11.51 7.05
C LEU A 89 1.41 11.81 6.97
N VAL A 90 0.93 12.72 7.83
CA VAL A 90 -0.48 13.15 7.83
C VAL A 90 -0.87 13.79 6.50
N ILE A 91 -0.07 14.74 6.00
CA ILE A 91 -0.32 15.42 4.72
C ILE A 91 -0.30 14.44 3.54
N ALA A 92 0.60 13.45 3.55
CA ALA A 92 0.67 12.44 2.50
C ALA A 92 -0.51 11.45 2.55
N THR A 93 -0.98 11.09 3.75
CA THR A 93 -1.97 10.01 3.91
C THR A 93 -3.41 10.50 3.85
N ILE A 94 -3.73 11.67 4.41
CA ILE A 94 -5.10 12.19 4.47
C ILE A 94 -5.74 12.31 3.08
N PRO A 95 -5.11 12.91 2.05
CA PRO A 95 -5.72 13.04 0.73
C PRO A 95 -6.09 11.69 0.11
N VAL A 96 -5.23 10.68 0.29
CA VAL A 96 -5.47 9.32 -0.21
C VAL A 96 -6.64 8.66 0.52
N ILE A 97 -6.71 8.78 1.85
CA ILE A 97 -7.84 8.28 2.64
C ILE A 97 -9.15 8.96 2.22
N LEU A 98 -9.15 10.29 2.06
CA LEU A 98 -10.32 11.03 1.64
C LEU A 98 -10.77 10.64 0.23
N ALA A 99 -9.84 10.51 -0.71
CA ALA A 99 -10.14 10.04 -2.06
C ALA A 99 -10.74 8.62 -2.03
N GLY A 100 -10.16 7.70 -1.27
CA GLY A 100 -10.68 6.35 -1.08
C GLY A 100 -12.07 6.32 -0.44
N LEU A 101 -12.31 7.15 0.58
CA LEU A 101 -13.61 7.28 1.23
C LEU A 101 -14.68 7.84 0.28
N VAL A 102 -14.35 8.88 -0.49
CA VAL A 102 -15.26 9.44 -1.51
C VAL A 102 -15.61 8.39 -2.56
N LEU A 103 -14.61 7.65 -3.07
CA LEU A 103 -14.85 6.57 -4.03
C LEU A 103 -15.79 5.49 -3.46
N LYS A 104 -15.61 5.13 -2.18
CA LYS A 104 -16.46 4.14 -1.52
C LYS A 104 -17.89 4.64 -1.28
N LEU A 105 -18.06 5.88 -0.85
CA LEU A 105 -19.38 6.47 -0.56
C LEU A 105 -20.19 6.77 -1.82
N THR A 106 -19.52 7.04 -2.94
CA THR A 106 -20.16 7.33 -4.23
C THR A 106 -20.51 6.07 -5.03
N GLY A 107 -20.08 4.88 -4.59
CA GLY A 107 -20.26 3.61 -5.32
C GLY A 107 -19.45 3.56 -6.63
N LEU A 108 -18.45 4.42 -6.79
CA LEU A 108 -17.57 4.46 -7.96
C LEU A 108 -16.55 3.31 -7.95
N ASP A 109 -16.36 2.63 -6.81
CA ASP A 109 -15.47 1.47 -6.67
C ASP A 109 -15.84 0.33 -7.62
N GLU A 110 -17.13 0.10 -7.88
CA GLU A 110 -17.58 -0.91 -8.85
C GLU A 110 -17.23 -0.53 -10.30
N LYS A 111 -17.25 0.77 -10.64
CA LYS A 111 -16.90 1.27 -11.98
C LYS A 111 -15.39 1.28 -12.24
N MET A 112 -14.58 1.46 -11.19
CA MET A 112 -13.11 1.43 -11.28
C MET A 112 -12.54 0.01 -11.46
N ARG A 113 -13.30 -1.04 -11.12
CA ARG A 113 -12.90 -2.44 -11.41
C ARG A 113 -13.07 -2.84 -12.88
N SER A 114 -13.56 -1.94 -13.74
CA SER A 114 -13.61 -2.17 -15.19
C SER A 114 -12.20 -2.32 -15.77
N ILE A 115 -12.01 -3.36 -16.58
CA ILE A 115 -10.75 -3.68 -17.27
C ILE A 115 -10.19 -2.46 -18.04
N ALA A 116 -11.05 -1.59 -18.55
CA ALA A 116 -10.64 -0.38 -19.26
C ALA A 116 -9.95 0.66 -18.37
N VAL A 117 -10.37 0.79 -17.11
CA VAL A 117 -9.77 1.72 -16.15
C VAL A 117 -8.44 1.17 -15.63
N ILE A 118 -8.39 -0.13 -15.35
CA ILE A 118 -7.16 -0.83 -14.95
C ILE A 118 -6.12 -0.75 -16.06
N GLY A 119 -6.53 -0.98 -17.32
CA GLY A 119 -5.65 -0.86 -18.49
C GLY A 119 -5.11 0.56 -18.73
N CYS A 120 -5.92 1.59 -18.49
CA CYS A 120 -5.48 2.99 -18.60
C CYS A 120 -4.45 3.36 -17.51
N ALA A 121 -4.68 2.92 -16.26
CA ALA A 121 -3.76 3.18 -15.15
C ALA A 121 -2.38 2.52 -15.31
N LEU A 122 -2.31 1.37 -16.01
CA LEU A 122 -1.05 0.68 -16.34
C LEU A 122 -0.29 1.31 -17.52
N SER A 123 -0.93 2.20 -18.28
CA SER A 123 -0.36 2.82 -19.50
C SER A 123 0.27 4.20 -19.28
N THR A 124 0.27 4.70 -18.05
CA THR A 124 0.91 5.95 -17.59
C THR A 124 1.95 5.66 -16.54
#